data_AF-A0A9D1FX38-F1
#
_entry.id   AF-A0A9D1FX38-F1
#
_cell.length_a   1.000
_cell.length_b   1.000
_cell.length_c   1.000
_cell.angle_alpha   90.00
_cell.angle_beta   90.00
_cell.angle_gamma   90.00
#
_symmetry.space_group_name_H-M   'P 1'
#
loop_
_entity.id
_entity.type
_entity.pdbx_description
1 polymer ?
#
loop_
_entity_poly.entity_id
_entity_poly.type
_entity_poly.pdbx_seq_one_letter_code
_entity_poly.pdbx_strand_id
1 'polypeptide(L)'
;MNIQNIPHQKFNIENKKEKENIRFTGAYDAISLGLRFLDTNQAWGANAVDLGSMVIPRTTVDFVNRGPAAGTETARREASGTINHSLIGVYGSVAALAFAMGLNKKFGIRADRIFADNEMYDIVGQAFHNNVQQNKEKSLDFTIKNTLRDIYSNLTTNVGGKEKALTPYQIDEIVERANNALTNSDIDGDKITKNTKQFLVNYITEATGSESDFKLKAFGKETTTNLSNFVENTYNILKTMTKKKVVEEFHRAKNFADNNFIKDIKILNNRRTILGMAIGSAVGMSIQPLNIYLTKKKTGSDGFVGVEGREKDNSFNFKLWKAGAAALFGGGIIADLARKEGGLLKNIQFKGMIPTINQFKLIYGLTIMSRFMVARDKDELRESVVKDVLGFLNWLVLGNFVAKGVALSMDKNKMLLKNPDETSFFKKKLKTRDEVLIEGLKRAKISSVSKDGKALKFSEMLKLIPAGEAGKALRRNLRALNIAQAAGYAYSGLVLGVGIPKLNIYMTNKSEEKRKARLAEKKALDIQTEQLQPKNIERPTMSSFGAR
;
A
#
# COMPACT_ATOMS: atom_id res chain seq x y z
N MET A 1 -47.34 31.31 47.21
CA MET A 1 -47.60 31.16 45.76
C MET A 1 -46.69 30.03 45.29
N ASN A 2 -47.30 28.90 44.95
CA ASN A 2 -46.62 27.61 44.79
C ASN A 2 -45.92 27.49 43.43
N ILE A 3 -44.72 26.93 43.48
CA ILE A 3 -43.84 26.56 42.39
C ILE A 3 -44.50 25.43 41.59
N GLN A 4 -44.77 25.64 40.30
CA GLN A 4 -45.13 24.56 39.38
C GLN A 4 -43.89 24.05 38.66
N ASN A 5 -43.47 22.85 39.06
CA ASN A 5 -42.52 21.99 38.36
C ASN A 5 -43.07 21.61 36.97
N ILE A 6 -42.33 21.94 35.91
CA ILE A 6 -42.51 21.34 34.59
C ILE A 6 -41.64 20.07 34.56
N PRO A 7 -42.22 18.87 34.39
CA PRO A 7 -41.47 17.62 34.50
C PRO A 7 -40.55 17.40 33.31
N HIS A 8 -39.29 17.06 33.61
CA HIS A 8 -38.37 16.47 32.66
C HIS A 8 -38.98 15.19 32.06
N GLN A 9 -39.25 15.20 30.75
CA GLN A 9 -39.61 14.00 30.00
C GLN A 9 -38.42 13.03 30.00
N LYS A 10 -38.46 12.06 30.93
CA LYS A 10 -37.69 10.82 30.82
C LYS A 10 -38.20 10.08 29.59
N PHE A 11 -37.36 9.94 28.56
CA PHE A 11 -37.65 9.03 27.45
C PHE A 11 -37.58 7.59 27.97
N ASN A 12 -38.74 7.04 28.31
CA ASN A 12 -38.92 5.63 28.61
C ASN A 12 -39.04 4.88 27.28
N ILE A 13 -38.03 4.09 26.91
CA ILE A 13 -38.04 3.27 25.70
C ILE A 13 -38.75 1.96 26.06
N GLU A 14 -40.07 1.93 25.91
CA GLU A 14 -40.80 0.66 25.86
C GLU A 14 -40.69 0.04 24.47
N ASN A 15 -40.25 -1.21 24.46
CA ASN A 15 -40.16 -2.07 23.28
C ASN A 15 -41.55 -2.38 22.72
N LYS A 16 -41.81 -2.02 21.47
CA LYS A 16 -42.75 -2.76 20.61
C LYS A 16 -42.09 -3.13 19.28
N LYS A 17 -42.24 -4.41 18.95
CA LYS A 17 -41.64 -5.13 17.83
C LYS A 17 -42.14 -4.60 16.49
N GLU A 18 -41.21 -4.12 15.66
CA GLU A 18 -41.29 -4.25 14.20
C GLU A 18 -39.95 -4.78 13.66
N LYS A 19 -40.06 -5.67 12.68
CA LYS A 19 -39.00 -6.53 12.14
C LYS A 19 -37.91 -5.70 11.44
N GLU A 20 -36.67 -6.20 11.55
CA GLU A 20 -35.38 -5.65 11.07
C GLU A 20 -34.76 -4.47 11.87
N ASN A 21 -34.59 -4.67 13.18
CA ASN A 21 -33.48 -4.03 13.89
C ASN A 21 -32.14 -4.65 13.42
N ILE A 22 -31.52 -4.07 12.39
CA ILE A 22 -30.12 -4.35 12.05
C ILE A 22 -29.26 -3.77 13.18
N ARG A 23 -29.09 -4.54 14.26
CA ARG A 23 -28.11 -4.24 15.31
C ARG A 23 -26.74 -4.64 14.79
N PHE A 24 -25.77 -3.75 14.91
CA PHE A 24 -24.37 -4.15 14.84
C PHE A 24 -24.12 -5.10 16.02
N THR A 25 -23.88 -6.38 15.72
CA THR A 25 -23.48 -7.38 16.72
C THR A 25 -21.96 -7.36 16.86
N GLY A 26 -21.42 -7.81 17.99
CA GLY A 26 -19.96 -7.78 18.25
C GLY A 26 -19.12 -8.45 17.15
N ALA A 27 -19.64 -9.50 16.51
CA ALA A 27 -18.98 -10.17 15.38
C ALA A 27 -18.94 -9.30 14.12
N TYR A 28 -20.03 -8.61 13.79
CA TYR A 28 -20.08 -7.70 12.66
C TYR A 28 -19.16 -6.48 12.88
N ASP A 29 -19.13 -5.96 14.11
CA ASP A 29 -18.22 -4.86 14.48
C ASP A 29 -16.75 -5.26 14.34
N ALA A 30 -16.40 -6.49 14.75
CA ALA A 30 -15.06 -7.03 14.59
C ALA A 30 -14.67 -7.14 13.09
N ILE A 31 -15.58 -7.64 12.25
CA ILE A 31 -15.36 -7.73 10.79
C ILE A 31 -15.20 -6.32 10.19
N SER A 32 -16.09 -5.40 10.54
CA SER A 32 -16.04 -4.03 10.02
C SER A 32 -14.76 -3.30 10.46
N LEU A 33 -14.29 -3.56 11.69
CA LEU A 33 -13.02 -3.02 12.20
C LEU A 33 -11.82 -3.62 11.47
N GLY A 34 -11.84 -4.93 11.20
CA GLY A 34 -10.81 -5.61 10.40
C GLY A 34 -10.75 -5.06 8.98
N LEU A 35 -11.88 -4.97 8.28
CA LEU A 35 -11.94 -4.42 6.92
C LEU A 35 -11.56 -2.94 6.88
N ARG A 36 -11.94 -2.15 7.89
CA ARG A 36 -11.49 -0.77 8.07
C ARG A 36 -9.98 -0.69 8.24
N PHE A 37 -9.37 -1.57 9.04
CA PHE A 37 -7.92 -1.61 9.22
C PHE A 37 -7.20 -1.85 7.89
N LEU A 38 -7.68 -2.81 7.09
CA LEU A 38 -7.09 -3.12 5.78
C LEU A 38 -7.23 -1.95 4.78
N ASP A 39 -8.33 -1.22 4.82
CA ASP A 39 -8.57 -0.05 3.95
C ASP A 39 -7.70 1.16 4.34
N THR A 40 -7.62 1.43 5.65
CA THR A 40 -6.84 2.56 6.20
C THR A 40 -5.34 2.33 6.22
N ASN A 41 -4.89 1.07 6.18
CA ASN A 41 -3.47 0.69 6.14
C ASN A 41 -3.16 0.00 4.81
N GLN A 42 -3.20 0.77 3.72
CA GLN A 42 -3.18 0.25 2.35
C GLN A 42 -2.10 -0.80 2.05
N ALA A 43 -0.88 -0.68 2.58
CA ALA A 43 0.16 -1.71 2.38
C ALA A 43 -0.17 -3.01 3.14
N TRP A 44 -0.62 -2.94 4.39
CA TRP A 44 -1.06 -4.13 5.14
C TRP A 44 -2.33 -4.73 4.55
N GLY A 45 -3.26 -3.89 4.09
CA GLY A 45 -4.43 -4.31 3.32
C GLY A 45 -4.05 -5.06 2.06
N ALA A 46 -3.19 -4.46 1.25
CA ALA A 46 -2.63 -5.07 0.04
C ALA A 46 -2.03 -6.44 0.32
N ASN A 47 -1.19 -6.53 1.36
CA ASN A 47 -0.46 -7.75 1.69
C ASN A 47 -1.37 -8.82 2.29
N ALA A 48 -2.35 -8.45 3.11
CA ALA A 48 -3.34 -9.40 3.62
C ALA A 48 -4.21 -9.97 2.50
N VAL A 49 -4.61 -9.14 1.53
CA VAL A 49 -5.38 -9.57 0.36
C VAL A 49 -4.54 -10.43 -0.56
N ASP A 50 -3.29 -10.03 -0.82
CA ASP A 50 -2.36 -10.82 -1.62
C ASP A 50 -2.15 -12.19 -0.96
N LEU A 51 -1.88 -12.26 0.35
CA LEU A 51 -1.75 -13.53 1.07
C LEU A 51 -3.03 -14.37 1.02
N GLY A 52 -4.16 -13.80 1.44
CA GLY A 52 -5.41 -14.53 1.64
C GLY A 52 -6.15 -14.89 0.36
N SER A 53 -6.18 -13.98 -0.61
CA SER A 53 -6.93 -14.11 -1.86
C SER A 53 -6.07 -14.52 -3.04
N MET A 54 -4.74 -14.48 -2.96
CA MET A 54 -3.89 -14.84 -4.10
C MET A 54 -2.90 -15.94 -3.72
N VAL A 55 -2.03 -15.72 -2.73
CA VAL A 55 -0.97 -16.66 -2.34
C VAL A 55 -1.55 -18.00 -1.88
N ILE A 56 -2.46 -18.00 -0.90
CA ILE A 56 -3.01 -19.24 -0.34
C ILE A 56 -3.75 -20.04 -1.43
N PRO A 57 -4.72 -19.48 -2.18
CA PRO A 57 -5.42 -20.26 -3.21
C PRO A 57 -4.48 -20.77 -4.32
N ARG A 58 -3.51 -19.95 -4.77
CA ARG A 58 -2.51 -20.37 -5.78
C ARG A 58 -1.67 -21.53 -5.30
N THR A 59 -1.19 -21.40 -4.08
CA THR A 59 -0.39 -22.44 -3.40
C THR A 59 -1.18 -23.74 -3.34
N THR A 60 -2.43 -23.69 -2.92
CA THR A 60 -3.31 -24.87 -2.87
C THR A 60 -3.53 -25.47 -4.25
N VAL A 61 -3.78 -24.66 -5.28
CA VAL A 61 -3.94 -25.15 -6.65
C VAL A 61 -2.67 -25.85 -7.13
N ASP A 62 -1.49 -25.28 -6.90
CA ASP A 62 -0.22 -25.91 -7.28
C ASP A 62 0.06 -27.19 -6.49
N PHE A 63 -0.25 -27.23 -5.18
CA PHE A 63 -0.16 -28.45 -4.37
C PHE A 63 -1.00 -29.58 -4.95
N VAL A 64 -2.25 -29.29 -5.30
CA VAL A 64 -3.22 -30.29 -5.77
C VAL A 64 -2.91 -30.75 -7.20
N ASN A 65 -2.51 -29.84 -8.09
CA ASN A 65 -2.42 -30.14 -9.54
C ASN A 65 -0.99 -30.43 -10.03
N ARG A 66 0.04 -30.00 -9.28
CA ARG A 66 1.46 -30.13 -9.65
C ARG A 66 2.32 -30.81 -8.58
N GLY A 67 1.70 -31.13 -7.44
CA GLY A 67 2.32 -31.86 -6.35
C GLY A 67 3.06 -30.99 -5.33
N PRO A 68 3.59 -31.62 -4.26
CA PRO A 68 4.09 -30.91 -3.10
C PRO A 68 5.28 -29.98 -3.36
N ALA A 69 6.15 -30.33 -4.32
CA ALA A 69 7.30 -29.48 -4.65
C ALA A 69 6.87 -28.16 -5.28
N ALA A 70 5.91 -28.18 -6.21
CA ALA A 70 5.36 -26.99 -6.86
C ALA A 70 4.58 -26.11 -5.88
N GLY A 71 3.72 -26.71 -5.07
CA GLY A 71 2.99 -25.98 -4.02
C GLY A 71 3.94 -25.30 -3.02
N THR A 72 4.99 -26.01 -2.58
CA THR A 72 5.99 -25.44 -1.65
C THR A 72 6.78 -24.30 -2.31
N GLU A 73 7.19 -24.46 -3.57
CA GLU A 73 7.90 -23.42 -4.31
C GLU A 73 7.02 -22.17 -4.48
N THR A 74 5.75 -22.34 -4.84
CA THR A 74 4.79 -21.21 -4.93
C THR A 74 4.56 -20.56 -3.58
N ALA A 75 4.36 -21.32 -2.51
CA ALA A 75 4.18 -20.79 -1.16
C ALA A 75 5.35 -19.87 -0.75
N ARG A 76 6.59 -20.37 -0.89
CA ARG A 76 7.80 -19.60 -0.56
C ARG A 76 7.94 -18.37 -1.45
N ARG A 77 7.75 -18.52 -2.77
CA ARG A 77 7.88 -17.43 -3.75
C ARG A 77 6.96 -16.27 -3.43
N GLU A 78 5.68 -16.58 -3.21
CA GLU A 78 4.66 -15.54 -3.12
C GLU A 78 4.63 -14.93 -1.72
N ALA A 79 4.64 -15.73 -0.65
CA ALA A 79 4.59 -15.22 0.72
C ALA A 79 5.81 -14.35 1.07
N SER A 80 7.02 -14.75 0.63
CA SER A 80 8.23 -13.97 0.89
C SER A 80 8.18 -12.61 0.19
N GLY A 81 7.58 -12.55 -1.02
CA GLY A 81 7.38 -11.29 -1.74
C GLY A 81 6.48 -10.35 -0.94
N THR A 82 5.33 -10.85 -0.47
CA THR A 82 4.35 -10.07 0.30
C THR A 82 4.93 -9.53 1.62
N ILE A 83 5.72 -10.35 2.32
CA ILE A 83 6.45 -9.92 3.53
C ILE A 83 7.44 -8.81 3.19
N ASN A 84 8.28 -9.02 2.17
CA ASN A 84 9.28 -8.05 1.76
C ASN A 84 8.66 -6.68 1.42
N HIS A 85 7.54 -6.66 0.70
CA HIS A 85 6.85 -5.42 0.33
C HIS A 85 6.26 -4.69 1.55
N SER A 86 5.88 -5.42 2.61
CA SER A 86 5.43 -4.83 3.89
C SER A 86 6.55 -4.09 4.64
N LEU A 87 7.79 -4.55 4.48
CA LEU A 87 8.92 -4.14 5.30
C LEU A 87 9.70 -2.94 4.76
N ILE A 88 9.28 -2.31 3.66
CA ILE A 88 10.02 -1.19 3.03
C ILE A 88 10.29 -0.05 4.03
N GLY A 89 9.32 0.29 4.88
CA GLY A 89 9.51 1.28 5.96
C GLY A 89 10.54 0.86 7.01
N VAL A 90 10.60 -0.43 7.34
CA VAL A 90 11.59 -1.00 8.26
C VAL A 90 12.98 -0.94 7.63
N TYR A 91 13.12 -1.34 6.36
CA TYR A 91 14.38 -1.23 5.64
C TYR A 91 14.89 0.20 5.56
N GLY A 92 14.01 1.17 5.26
CA GLY A 92 14.36 2.58 5.28
C GLY A 92 14.85 3.02 6.67
N SER A 93 14.12 2.64 7.73
CA SER A 93 14.47 3.00 9.10
C SER A 93 15.84 2.47 9.52
N VAL A 94 16.11 1.18 9.25
CA VAL A 94 17.39 0.53 9.55
C VAL A 94 18.52 1.14 8.71
N ALA A 95 18.30 1.31 7.41
CA ALA A 95 19.32 1.83 6.50
C ALA A 95 19.74 3.28 6.82
N ALA A 96 18.81 4.08 7.33
CA ALA A 96 19.04 5.47 7.67
C ALA A 96 19.43 5.69 9.14
N LEU A 97 19.57 4.63 9.94
CA LEU A 97 19.73 4.72 11.39
C LEU A 97 20.97 5.53 11.79
N ALA A 98 22.13 5.27 11.15
CA ALA A 98 23.36 5.99 11.44
C ALA A 98 23.24 7.50 11.13
N PHE A 99 22.63 7.84 9.99
CA PHE A 99 22.35 9.24 9.63
C PHE A 99 21.40 9.89 10.64
N ALA A 100 20.33 9.19 11.03
CA ALA A 100 19.39 9.68 12.03
C ALA A 100 20.06 9.90 13.39
N MET A 101 20.89 8.97 13.86
CA MET A 101 21.67 9.12 15.10
C MET A 101 22.61 10.32 15.05
N GLY A 102 23.26 10.55 13.90
CA GLY A 102 24.09 11.74 13.68
C GLY A 102 23.30 13.04 13.84
N LEU A 103 22.11 13.12 13.23
CA LEU A 103 21.24 14.30 13.37
C LEU A 103 20.65 14.44 14.77
N ASN A 104 20.30 13.32 15.42
CA ASN A 104 19.82 13.31 16.80
C ASN A 104 20.86 13.92 17.73
N LYS A 105 22.13 13.55 17.59
CA LYS A 105 23.25 14.13 18.36
C LYS A 105 23.47 15.60 18.01
N LYS A 106 23.50 15.94 16.71
CA LYS A 106 23.76 17.29 16.21
C LYS A 106 22.70 18.29 16.71
N PHE A 107 21.41 17.95 16.57
CA PHE A 107 20.30 18.87 16.80
C PHE A 107 19.46 18.61 18.05
N GLY A 108 19.68 17.49 18.78
CA GLY A 108 18.88 17.15 19.96
C GLY A 108 17.44 16.75 19.61
N ILE A 109 17.27 16.04 18.49
CA ILE A 109 15.97 15.65 17.90
C ILE A 109 15.82 14.12 17.85
N ARG A 110 14.65 13.66 17.36
CA ARG A 110 14.37 12.26 17.00
C ARG A 110 14.09 12.10 15.51
N ALA A 111 15.09 12.35 14.68
CA ALA A 111 15.02 12.21 13.23
C ALA A 111 14.70 10.77 12.77
N ASP A 112 14.99 9.77 13.60
CA ASP A 112 14.61 8.37 13.40
C ASP A 112 13.08 8.17 13.33
N ARG A 113 12.29 9.13 13.84
CA ARG A 113 10.83 9.04 13.95
C ARG A 113 10.07 9.85 12.91
N ILE A 114 10.75 10.58 12.03
CA ILE A 114 10.11 11.49 11.07
C ILE A 114 10.19 10.87 9.67
N PHE A 115 9.04 10.74 8.99
CA PHE A 115 8.94 10.10 7.67
C PHE A 115 8.26 11.03 6.65
N ALA A 116 8.45 12.34 6.80
CA ALA A 116 7.90 13.32 5.87
C ALA A 116 8.71 13.37 4.56
N ASP A 117 8.04 13.73 3.47
CA ASP A 117 8.71 13.99 2.20
C ASP A 117 9.40 15.37 2.17
N ASN A 118 10.22 15.60 1.15
CA ASN A 118 11.01 16.81 1.06
C ASN A 118 10.15 18.07 0.91
N GLU A 119 9.06 18.00 0.17
CA GLU A 119 8.13 19.11 0.01
C GLU A 119 7.45 19.49 1.33
N MET A 120 7.11 18.51 2.18
CA MET A 120 6.60 18.79 3.51
C MET A 120 7.62 19.52 4.39
N TYR A 121 8.90 19.12 4.36
CA TYR A 121 9.96 19.85 5.05
C TYR A 121 10.14 21.26 4.50
N ASP A 122 10.07 21.43 3.18
CA ASP A 122 10.18 22.74 2.54
C ASP A 122 9.03 23.67 2.96
N ILE A 123 7.78 23.19 2.90
CA ILE A 123 6.62 24.02 3.22
C ILE A 123 6.57 24.37 4.72
N VAL A 124 6.67 23.37 5.60
CA VAL A 124 6.62 23.60 7.06
C VAL A 124 7.84 24.40 7.52
N GLY A 125 9.02 24.07 7.00
CA GLY A 125 10.25 24.78 7.32
C GLY A 125 10.24 26.22 6.84
N GLN A 126 9.69 26.51 5.66
CA GLN A 126 9.64 27.88 5.13
C GLN A 126 8.61 28.72 5.88
N ALA A 127 7.44 28.16 6.22
CA ALA A 127 6.48 28.83 7.11
C ALA A 127 7.13 29.17 8.47
N PHE A 128 7.82 28.20 9.08
CA PHE A 128 8.52 28.42 10.34
C PHE A 128 9.62 29.48 10.22
N HIS A 129 10.45 29.40 9.18
CA HIS A 129 11.51 30.36 8.91
C HIS A 129 10.98 31.78 8.77
N ASN A 130 9.92 31.98 7.98
CA ASN A 130 9.29 33.30 7.81
C ASN A 130 8.78 33.83 9.15
N ASN A 131 8.10 33.01 9.95
CA ASN A 131 7.58 33.41 11.25
C ASN A 131 8.68 33.73 12.26
N VAL A 132 9.78 32.96 12.29
CA VAL A 132 10.95 33.23 13.14
C VAL A 132 11.63 34.54 12.75
N GLN A 133 11.80 34.80 11.45
CA GLN A 133 12.50 35.97 10.96
C GLN A 133 11.69 37.27 11.07
N GLN A 134 10.37 37.20 10.85
CA GLN A 134 9.47 38.35 10.94
C GLN A 134 9.11 38.71 12.38
N ASN A 135 9.16 37.75 13.31
CA ASN A 135 8.70 37.93 14.69
C ASN A 135 9.79 37.60 15.72
N LYS A 136 11.02 38.10 15.49
CA LYS A 136 12.21 37.77 16.32
C LYS A 136 12.02 38.01 17.82
N GLU A 137 11.24 39.03 18.18
CA GLU A 137 10.96 39.42 19.57
C GLU A 137 9.79 38.64 20.20
N LYS A 138 9.08 37.80 19.43
CA LYS A 138 7.93 37.03 19.92
C LYS A 138 8.36 35.68 20.47
N SER A 139 7.52 35.14 21.35
CA SER A 139 7.75 33.82 21.94
C SER A 139 7.69 32.70 20.89
N LEU A 140 8.37 31.59 21.16
CA LEU A 140 8.32 30.40 20.32
C LEU A 140 6.88 29.86 20.17
N ASP A 141 6.04 29.97 21.21
CA ASP A 141 4.62 29.61 21.16
C ASP A 141 3.87 30.41 20.07
N PHE A 142 4.13 31.72 19.98
CA PHE A 142 3.56 32.57 18.94
C PHE A 142 4.00 32.14 17.53
N THR A 143 5.30 31.87 17.36
CA THR A 143 5.85 31.37 16.10
C THR A 143 5.20 30.04 15.68
N ILE A 144 5.02 29.10 16.63
CA ILE A 144 4.40 27.80 16.36
C ILE A 144 2.94 27.98 15.94
N LYS A 145 2.16 28.80 16.67
CA LYS A 145 0.75 29.06 16.34
C LYS A 145 0.59 29.63 14.93
N ASN A 146 1.40 30.62 14.55
CA ASN A 146 1.30 31.21 13.22
C ASN A 146 1.79 30.24 12.13
N THR A 147 2.83 29.46 12.41
CA THR A 147 3.26 28.40 11.48
C THR A 147 2.15 27.38 11.26
N LEU A 148 1.46 26.93 12.32
CA LEU A 148 0.31 26.04 12.20
C LEU A 148 -0.81 26.69 11.37
N ARG A 149 -1.12 27.98 11.61
CA ARG A 149 -2.12 28.72 10.82
C ARG A 149 -1.76 28.75 9.35
N ASP A 150 -0.51 29.06 8.99
CA ASP A 150 -0.05 29.07 7.60
C ASP A 150 -0.25 27.69 6.95
N ILE A 151 0.08 26.62 7.67
CA ILE A 151 -0.02 25.25 7.16
C ILE A 151 -1.47 24.81 6.97
N TYR A 152 -2.34 25.03 7.96
CA TYR A 152 -3.74 24.60 7.86
C TYR A 152 -4.59 25.49 6.95
N SER A 153 -4.21 26.76 6.75
CA SER A 153 -4.88 27.65 5.78
C SER A 153 -4.62 27.25 4.32
N ASN A 154 -3.47 26.62 4.06
CA ASN A 154 -3.08 26.15 2.72
C ASN A 154 -3.39 24.66 2.49
N LEU A 155 -4.16 24.04 3.39
CA LEU A 155 -4.57 22.64 3.31
C LEU A 155 -5.93 22.52 2.62
N THR A 156 -5.97 21.78 1.51
CA THR A 156 -7.19 21.53 0.76
C THR A 156 -7.40 20.05 0.45
N THR A 157 -8.64 19.68 0.12
CA THR A 157 -9.01 18.35 -0.37
C THR A 157 -10.11 18.48 -1.41
N ASN A 158 -10.28 17.49 -2.29
CA ASN A 158 -11.37 17.47 -3.26
C ASN A 158 -12.52 16.58 -2.78
N VAL A 159 -13.72 17.16 -2.64
CA VAL A 159 -14.95 16.45 -2.28
C VAL A 159 -16.08 16.96 -3.16
N GLY A 160 -16.77 16.07 -3.87
CA GLY A 160 -17.85 16.44 -4.79
C GLY A 160 -17.35 17.19 -6.03
N GLY A 161 -16.14 16.90 -6.49
CA GLY A 161 -15.52 17.64 -7.61
C GLY A 161 -15.15 19.10 -7.27
N LYS A 162 -15.27 19.50 -6.00
CA LYS A 162 -14.93 20.84 -5.53
C LYS A 162 -13.77 20.78 -4.54
N GLU A 163 -12.87 21.74 -4.67
CA GLU A 163 -11.84 21.97 -3.66
C GLU A 163 -12.51 22.49 -2.38
N LYS A 164 -12.16 21.87 -1.26
CA LYS A 164 -12.62 22.24 0.07
C LYS A 164 -11.43 22.61 0.94
N ALA A 165 -11.57 23.74 1.63
CA ALA A 165 -10.63 24.26 2.60
C ALA A 165 -11.28 24.33 3.99
N LEU A 166 -10.45 24.54 5.02
CA LEU A 166 -10.91 24.81 6.37
C LEU A 166 -11.30 26.29 6.51
N THR A 167 -12.32 26.56 7.32
CA THR A 167 -12.71 27.93 7.70
C THR A 167 -11.75 28.49 8.76
N PRO A 168 -11.64 29.83 8.92
CA PRO A 168 -10.78 30.44 9.95
C PRO A 168 -11.07 29.91 11.36
N TYR A 169 -12.35 29.79 11.74
CA TYR A 169 -12.75 29.23 13.04
C TYR A 169 -12.26 27.79 13.24
N GLN A 170 -12.38 26.94 12.22
CA GLN A 170 -11.89 25.56 12.28
C GLN A 170 -10.36 25.52 12.39
N ILE A 171 -9.67 26.42 11.69
CA ILE A 171 -8.21 26.54 11.76
C ILE A 171 -7.77 26.91 13.17
N ASP A 172 -8.43 27.86 13.82
CA ASP A 172 -8.07 28.27 15.19
C ASP A 172 -8.23 27.12 16.20
N GLU A 173 -9.32 26.35 16.15
CA GLU A 173 -9.52 25.16 16.99
C GLU A 173 -8.43 24.10 16.78
N ILE A 174 -8.06 23.87 15.52
CA ILE A 174 -6.99 22.95 15.13
C ILE A 174 -5.64 23.45 15.68
N VAL A 175 -5.35 24.74 15.49
CA VAL A 175 -4.10 25.38 15.90
C VAL A 175 -3.96 25.32 17.41
N GLU A 176 -5.01 25.63 18.16
CA GLU A 176 -4.99 25.57 19.62
C GLU A 176 -4.68 24.16 20.10
N ARG A 177 -5.40 23.16 19.58
CA ARG A 177 -5.18 21.77 19.98
C ARG A 177 -3.80 21.25 19.59
N ALA A 178 -3.33 21.55 18.39
CA ALA A 178 -2.02 21.13 17.91
C ALA A 178 -0.89 21.83 18.67
N ASN A 179 -1.01 23.13 18.93
CA ASN A 179 -0.05 23.91 19.69
C ASN A 179 0.07 23.42 21.13
N ASN A 180 -1.06 23.21 21.82
CA ASN A 180 -1.06 22.67 23.18
C ASN A 180 -0.35 21.32 23.25
N ALA A 181 -0.49 20.47 22.23
CA ALA A 181 0.24 19.20 22.17
C ALA A 181 1.74 19.35 21.85
N LEU A 182 2.17 20.45 21.25
CA LEU A 182 3.58 20.72 20.94
C LEU A 182 4.31 21.34 22.14
N THR A 183 3.64 22.20 22.90
CA THR A 183 4.23 23.04 23.96
C THR A 183 4.01 22.53 25.37
N ASN A 184 3.02 21.66 25.62
CA ASN A 184 2.78 21.10 26.95
C ASN A 184 3.82 20.03 27.33
N SER A 185 4.51 20.25 28.44
CA SER A 185 5.56 19.39 29.01
C SER A 185 5.03 18.09 29.63
N ASP A 186 3.77 18.02 30.04
CA ASP A 186 3.11 16.78 30.51
C ASP A 186 2.79 15.82 29.35
N ILE A 187 2.87 16.32 28.11
CA ILE A 187 2.61 15.59 26.86
C ILE A 187 3.93 15.45 26.07
N ASP A 188 5.09 15.58 26.72
CA ASP A 188 6.42 15.66 26.07
C ASP A 188 6.90 14.34 25.48
N GLY A 189 6.17 13.85 24.48
CA GLY A 189 6.61 12.83 23.57
C GLY A 189 7.23 13.46 22.32
N ASP A 190 8.28 12.84 21.80
CA ASP A 190 8.76 13.11 20.42
C ASP A 190 7.76 12.64 19.34
N LYS A 191 6.52 12.32 19.71
CA LYS A 191 5.46 11.82 18.85
C LYS A 191 4.13 12.42 19.30
N ILE A 192 3.28 12.72 18.33
CA ILE A 192 1.89 13.10 18.59
C ILE A 192 1.17 11.99 19.37
N THR A 193 0.43 12.35 20.40
CA THR A 193 -0.39 11.37 21.13
C THR A 193 -1.49 10.82 20.23
N LYS A 194 -1.89 9.56 20.47
CA LYS A 194 -2.99 8.93 19.72
C LYS A 194 -4.29 9.75 19.81
N ASN A 195 -4.59 10.32 20.98
CA ASN A 195 -5.79 11.13 21.18
C ASN A 195 -5.74 12.45 20.40
N THR A 196 -4.63 13.19 20.45
CA THR A 196 -4.48 14.44 19.68
C THR A 196 -4.56 14.16 18.19
N LYS A 197 -3.83 13.13 17.70
CA LYS A 197 -3.88 12.75 16.29
C LYS A 197 -5.30 12.42 15.85
N GLN A 198 -6.01 11.60 16.63
CA GLN A 198 -7.36 11.17 16.30
C GLN A 198 -8.36 12.33 16.37
N PHE A 199 -8.19 13.27 17.30
CA PHE A 199 -9.00 14.49 17.36
C PHE A 199 -8.85 15.28 16.07
N LEU A 200 -7.61 15.58 15.67
CA LEU A 200 -7.34 16.41 14.49
C LEU A 200 -7.86 15.74 13.22
N VAL A 201 -7.66 14.43 13.08
CA VAL A 201 -8.20 13.65 11.95
C VAL A 201 -9.73 13.73 11.94
N ASN A 202 -10.41 13.36 13.02
CA ASN A 202 -11.87 13.37 13.09
C ASN A 202 -12.45 14.76 12.82
N TYR A 203 -11.90 15.79 13.47
CA TYR A 203 -12.39 17.17 13.35
C TYR A 203 -12.23 17.72 11.93
N ILE A 204 -11.06 17.53 11.31
CA ILE A 204 -10.82 17.97 9.92
C ILE A 204 -11.68 17.15 8.95
N THR A 205 -11.89 15.85 9.18
CA THR A 205 -12.79 15.04 8.37
C THR A 205 -14.25 15.47 8.52
N GLU A 206 -14.69 15.83 9.72
CA GLU A 206 -16.02 16.38 9.95
C GLU A 206 -16.20 17.72 9.24
N ALA A 207 -15.17 18.56 9.23
CA ALA A 207 -15.16 19.85 8.54
C ALA A 207 -15.20 19.71 7.01
N THR A 208 -14.35 18.85 6.45
CA THR A 208 -14.11 18.76 5.00
C THR A 208 -14.93 17.66 4.32
N GLY A 209 -15.21 16.56 5.02
CA GLY A 209 -15.81 15.34 4.49
C GLY A 209 -14.81 14.38 3.83
N SER A 210 -13.50 14.53 4.08
CA SER A 210 -12.46 13.65 3.53
C SER A 210 -11.39 13.28 4.57
N GLU A 211 -10.73 12.14 4.35
CA GLU A 211 -9.52 11.67 5.04
C GLU A 211 -8.34 11.44 4.09
N SER A 212 -8.60 11.46 2.78
CA SER A 212 -7.59 11.20 1.74
C SER A 212 -7.46 12.35 0.76
N ASP A 213 -6.41 12.29 -0.06
CA ASP A 213 -6.16 13.25 -1.14
C ASP A 213 -6.03 14.70 -0.66
N PHE A 214 -5.52 14.89 0.55
CA PHE A 214 -5.20 16.21 1.07
C PHE A 214 -3.95 16.75 0.38
N LYS A 215 -4.05 17.97 -0.11
CA LYS A 215 -3.02 18.71 -0.81
C LYS A 215 -2.62 19.90 0.04
N LEU A 216 -1.33 20.00 0.34
CA LEU A 216 -0.72 21.16 0.96
C LEU A 216 0.04 21.90 -0.14
N LYS A 217 -0.39 23.12 -0.46
CA LYS A 217 0.22 23.96 -1.50
C LYS A 217 0.57 25.32 -0.94
N ALA A 218 1.86 25.57 -0.70
CA ALA A 218 2.35 26.84 -0.21
C ALA A 218 3.79 27.08 -0.70
N PHE A 219 4.20 28.35 -0.77
CA PHE A 219 5.55 28.76 -1.13
C PHE A 219 6.09 28.14 -2.45
N GLY A 220 5.21 27.97 -3.45
CA GLY A 220 5.57 27.36 -4.74
C GLY A 220 5.88 25.86 -4.68
N LYS A 221 5.56 25.20 -3.56
CA LYS A 221 5.70 23.75 -3.36
C LYS A 221 4.36 23.10 -3.13
N GLU A 222 4.30 21.80 -3.40
CA GLU A 222 3.09 21.01 -3.27
C GLU A 222 3.41 19.59 -2.81
N THR A 223 2.65 19.11 -1.82
CA THR A 223 2.63 17.69 -1.45
C THR A 223 1.21 17.19 -1.23
N THR A 224 0.99 15.92 -1.54
CA THR A 224 -0.29 15.23 -1.34
C THR A 224 -0.09 14.01 -0.47
N THR A 225 -0.98 13.82 0.51
CA THR A 225 -0.98 12.68 1.43
C THR A 225 -2.38 12.45 2.04
N ASN A 226 -2.54 11.41 2.87
CA ASN A 226 -3.74 11.25 3.68
C ASN A 226 -3.65 12.11 4.96
N LEU A 227 -4.79 12.40 5.55
CA LEU A 227 -4.91 13.32 6.69
C LEU A 227 -4.12 12.83 7.92
N SER A 228 -4.13 11.52 8.19
CA SER A 228 -3.39 10.92 9.31
C SER A 228 -1.87 11.18 9.18
N ASN A 229 -1.31 10.96 7.99
CA ASN A 229 0.10 11.20 7.73
C ASN A 229 0.42 12.69 7.72
N PHE A 230 -0.47 13.53 7.17
CA PHE A 230 -0.30 14.98 7.21
C PHE A 230 -0.19 15.48 8.66
N VAL A 231 -1.18 15.18 9.51
CA VAL A 231 -1.21 15.61 10.92
C VAL A 231 0.02 15.13 11.67
N GLU A 232 0.40 13.85 11.51
CA GLU A 232 1.58 13.28 12.16
C GLU A 232 2.88 13.94 11.69
N ASN A 233 3.05 14.13 10.38
CA ASN A 233 4.26 14.74 9.83
C ASN A 233 4.36 16.23 10.20
N THR A 234 3.28 17.00 10.11
CA THR A 234 3.24 18.41 10.56
C THR A 234 3.68 18.51 12.02
N TYR A 235 3.08 17.70 12.90
CA TYR A 235 3.44 17.68 14.31
C TYR A 235 4.90 17.30 14.53
N ASN A 236 5.36 16.18 13.96
CA ASN A 236 6.71 15.68 14.20
C ASN A 236 7.77 16.66 13.70
N ILE A 237 7.55 17.30 12.54
CA ILE A 237 8.43 18.35 12.02
C ILE A 237 8.45 19.54 12.99
N LEU A 238 7.29 20.09 13.35
CA LEU A 238 7.24 21.25 14.24
C LEU A 238 7.81 20.94 15.63
N LYS A 239 7.59 19.73 16.16
CA LYS A 239 8.18 19.29 17.43
C LYS A 239 9.71 19.32 17.35
N THR A 240 10.32 18.94 16.23
CA THR A 240 11.78 19.13 16.06
C THR A 240 12.19 20.60 15.98
N MET A 241 11.37 21.43 15.33
CA MET A 241 11.62 22.88 15.24
C MET A 241 11.45 23.60 16.58
N THR A 242 10.83 22.97 17.59
CA THR A 242 10.82 23.50 18.97
C THR A 242 12.13 23.28 19.72
N LYS A 243 13.04 22.43 19.21
CA LYS A 243 14.30 22.13 19.91
C LYS A 243 15.28 23.29 19.76
N LYS A 244 15.91 23.68 20.87
CA LYS A 244 16.81 24.85 20.97
C LYS A 244 17.82 24.94 19.81
N LYS A 245 18.57 23.87 19.55
CA LYS A 245 19.58 23.84 18.49
C LYS A 245 19.01 24.05 17.09
N VAL A 246 17.77 23.59 16.85
CA VAL A 246 17.09 23.78 15.57
C VAL A 246 16.63 25.23 15.42
N VAL A 247 16.03 25.81 16.46
CA VAL A 247 15.65 27.23 16.50
C VAL A 247 16.85 28.13 16.22
N GLU A 248 18.02 27.83 16.82
CA GLU A 248 19.27 28.56 16.57
C GLU A 248 19.72 28.50 15.10
N GLU A 249 19.52 27.39 14.39
CA GLU A 249 19.80 27.32 12.94
C GLU A 249 18.82 28.20 12.13
N PHE A 250 17.55 28.26 12.53
CA PHE A 250 16.56 29.12 11.87
C PHE A 250 16.85 30.61 12.08
N HIS A 251 17.34 31.01 13.25
CA HIS A 251 17.77 32.40 13.49
C HIS A 251 19.05 32.75 12.71
N ARG A 252 20.02 31.82 12.63
CA ARG A 252 21.29 32.04 11.93
C ARG A 252 21.16 32.11 10.42
N ALA A 253 20.23 31.35 9.84
CA ALA A 253 20.03 31.33 8.39
C ALA A 253 19.44 32.66 7.89
N LYS A 254 20.12 33.33 6.95
CA LYS A 254 19.60 34.54 6.28
C LYS A 254 18.46 34.22 5.33
N ASN A 255 18.60 33.14 4.56
CA ASN A 255 17.57 32.62 3.68
C ASN A 255 17.20 31.19 4.11
N PHE A 256 15.96 30.77 3.83
CA PHE A 256 15.49 29.42 4.10
C PHE A 256 16.41 28.34 3.47
N ALA A 257 16.86 28.57 2.25
CA ALA A 257 17.73 27.66 1.51
C ALA A 257 19.12 27.46 2.17
N ASP A 258 19.52 28.33 3.09
CA ASP A 258 20.81 28.26 3.79
C ASP A 258 20.74 27.45 5.09
N ASN A 259 19.55 27.11 5.57
CA ASN A 259 19.35 26.43 6.85
C ASN A 259 19.92 25.00 6.85
N ASN A 260 20.91 24.74 7.71
CA ASN A 260 21.59 23.43 7.76
C ASN A 260 20.69 22.30 8.24
N PHE A 261 19.79 22.57 9.20
CA PHE A 261 18.85 21.56 9.67
C PHE A 261 17.95 21.05 8.54
N ILE A 262 17.40 21.96 7.73
CA ILE A 262 16.56 21.62 6.58
C ILE A 262 17.36 20.84 5.52
N LYS A 263 18.60 21.24 5.22
CA LYS A 263 19.47 20.49 4.30
C LYS A 263 19.71 19.07 4.80
N ASP A 264 20.12 18.94 6.05
CA ASP A 264 20.47 17.66 6.67
C ASP A 264 19.27 16.70 6.76
N ILE A 265 18.08 17.19 7.15
CA ILE A 265 16.89 16.34 7.27
C ILE A 265 16.39 15.85 5.91
N LYS A 266 16.54 16.66 4.85
CA LYS A 266 16.24 16.25 3.46
C LYS A 266 17.26 15.24 2.95
N ILE A 267 18.55 15.39 3.30
CA ILE A 267 19.58 14.38 3.01
C ILE A 267 19.22 13.05 3.68
N LEU A 268 18.83 13.07 4.96
CA LEU A 268 18.36 11.88 5.66
C LEU A 268 17.21 11.20 4.91
N ASN A 269 16.18 11.95 4.50
CA ASN A 269 15.04 11.40 3.78
C ASN A 269 15.43 10.79 2.42
N ASN A 270 16.29 11.47 1.66
CA ASN A 270 16.80 10.96 0.39
C ASN A 270 17.60 9.67 0.57
N ARG A 271 18.52 9.63 1.54
CA ARG A 271 19.34 8.45 1.86
C ARG A 271 18.48 7.29 2.34
N ARG A 272 17.51 7.57 3.22
CA ARG A 272 16.51 6.60 3.68
C ARG A 272 15.75 5.98 2.51
N THR A 273 15.28 6.83 1.61
CA THR A 273 14.54 6.41 0.42
C THR A 273 15.40 5.53 -0.48
N ILE A 274 16.59 5.99 -0.88
CA ILE A 274 17.46 5.25 -1.79
C ILE A 274 17.88 3.90 -1.17
N LEU A 275 18.39 3.91 0.05
CA LEU A 275 18.93 2.71 0.68
C LEU A 275 17.82 1.72 1.09
N GLY A 276 16.71 2.21 1.63
CA GLY A 276 15.56 1.37 1.98
C GLY A 276 14.96 0.68 0.75
N MET A 277 14.85 1.40 -0.36
CA MET A 277 14.39 0.84 -1.62
C MET A 277 15.42 -0.12 -2.24
N ALA A 278 16.72 0.16 -2.12
CA ALA A 278 17.78 -0.74 -2.58
C ALA A 278 17.75 -2.08 -1.83
N ILE A 279 17.64 -2.07 -0.49
CA ILE A 279 17.51 -3.28 0.32
C ILE A 279 16.25 -4.04 -0.06
N GLY A 280 15.09 -3.38 -0.08
CA GLY A 280 13.82 -4.02 -0.45
C GLY A 280 13.84 -4.62 -1.86
N SER A 281 14.54 -3.96 -2.80
CA SER A 281 14.71 -4.45 -4.17
C SER A 281 15.64 -5.66 -4.21
N ALA A 282 16.79 -5.60 -3.53
CA ALA A 282 17.74 -6.70 -3.47
C ALA A 282 17.12 -7.96 -2.85
N VAL A 283 16.41 -7.81 -1.72
CA VAL A 283 15.67 -8.91 -1.09
C VAL A 283 14.61 -9.44 -2.06
N GLY A 284 13.76 -8.56 -2.61
CA GLY A 284 12.70 -8.94 -3.55
C GLY A 284 13.21 -9.70 -4.78
N MET A 285 14.29 -9.21 -5.38
CA MET A 285 14.91 -9.80 -6.56
C MET A 285 15.64 -11.12 -6.24
N SER A 286 16.14 -11.30 -5.02
CA SER A 286 16.84 -12.53 -4.60
C SER A 286 15.91 -13.71 -4.30
N ILE A 287 14.66 -13.45 -3.93
CA ILE A 287 13.70 -14.47 -3.49
C ILE A 287 13.52 -15.57 -4.54
N GLN A 288 13.32 -15.22 -5.81
CA GLN A 288 13.08 -16.23 -6.84
C GLN A 288 14.31 -17.10 -7.15
N PRO A 289 15.52 -16.55 -7.37
CA PRO A 289 16.73 -17.36 -7.51
C PRO A 289 16.94 -18.31 -6.32
N LEU A 290 16.80 -17.81 -5.09
CA LEU A 290 16.94 -18.63 -3.87
C LEU A 290 15.89 -19.74 -3.83
N ASN A 291 14.66 -19.44 -4.20
CA ASN A 291 13.58 -20.41 -4.20
C ASN A 291 13.80 -21.53 -5.22
N ILE A 292 14.26 -21.19 -6.44
CA ILE A 292 14.64 -22.17 -7.48
C ILE A 292 15.79 -23.05 -6.97
N TYR A 293 16.80 -22.46 -6.34
CA TYR A 293 17.92 -23.20 -5.76
C TYR A 293 17.47 -24.20 -4.69
N LEU A 294 16.62 -23.76 -3.75
CA LEU A 294 16.07 -24.63 -2.70
C LEU A 294 15.22 -25.76 -3.28
N THR A 295 14.45 -25.49 -4.34
CA THR A 295 13.69 -26.55 -5.01
C THR A 295 14.62 -27.53 -5.72
N LYS A 296 15.62 -27.06 -6.47
CA LYS A 296 16.62 -27.93 -7.11
C LYS A 296 17.30 -28.83 -6.09
N LYS A 297 17.71 -28.30 -4.93
CA LYS A 297 18.30 -29.10 -3.84
C LYS A 297 17.36 -30.20 -3.34
N LYS A 298 16.05 -29.95 -3.31
CA LYS A 298 15.05 -30.90 -2.83
C LYS A 298 14.63 -31.93 -3.89
N THR A 299 14.52 -31.53 -5.15
CA THR A 299 13.95 -32.36 -6.24
C THR A 299 15.01 -32.96 -7.15
N GLY A 300 16.25 -32.47 -7.12
CA GLY A 300 17.31 -32.83 -8.06
C GLY A 300 17.15 -32.21 -9.45
N SER A 301 16.01 -31.59 -9.76
CA SER A 301 15.70 -31.03 -11.08
C SER A 301 15.90 -29.51 -11.12
N ASP A 302 16.48 -29.02 -12.21
CA ASP A 302 16.59 -27.59 -12.53
C ASP A 302 15.56 -27.09 -13.54
N GLY A 303 14.65 -27.98 -13.98
CA GLY A 303 13.55 -27.67 -14.88
C GLY A 303 12.33 -27.10 -14.18
N PHE A 304 11.30 -26.80 -14.95
CA PHE A 304 10.05 -26.23 -14.43
C PHE A 304 9.38 -27.20 -13.46
N VAL A 305 9.21 -26.76 -12.21
CA VAL A 305 8.75 -27.64 -11.13
C VAL A 305 7.29 -28.03 -11.29
N GLY A 306 7.02 -29.31 -11.03
CA GLY A 306 5.70 -29.91 -11.29
C GLY A 306 5.52 -30.39 -12.72
N VAL A 307 6.56 -30.31 -13.57
CA VAL A 307 6.56 -30.83 -14.94
C VAL A 307 7.69 -31.85 -15.08
N GLU A 308 7.32 -33.13 -15.14
CA GLU A 308 8.27 -34.23 -15.16
C GLU A 308 9.14 -34.27 -16.43
N GLY A 309 10.44 -34.54 -16.27
CA GLY A 309 11.39 -34.63 -17.37
C GLY A 309 11.58 -33.32 -18.15
N ARG A 310 11.28 -32.18 -17.52
CA ARG A 310 11.54 -30.85 -18.08
C ARG A 310 12.95 -30.42 -17.69
N GLU A 311 13.66 -29.82 -18.63
CA GLU A 311 14.99 -29.25 -18.44
C GLU A 311 14.95 -27.74 -18.65
N LYS A 312 15.97 -27.06 -18.10
CA LYS A 312 16.15 -25.63 -18.28
C LYS A 312 16.55 -25.29 -19.72
N ASP A 313 15.85 -24.33 -20.32
CA ASP A 313 16.22 -23.76 -21.62
C ASP A 313 17.37 -22.76 -21.43
N ASN A 314 18.54 -23.09 -21.98
CA ASN A 314 19.73 -22.25 -21.93
C ASN A 314 20.04 -21.54 -23.26
N SER A 315 19.12 -21.64 -24.25
CA SER A 315 19.30 -21.05 -25.57
C SER A 315 19.46 -19.52 -25.50
N PHE A 316 20.24 -18.98 -26.44
CA PHE A 316 20.43 -17.53 -26.56
C PHE A 316 19.10 -16.81 -26.77
N ASN A 317 18.24 -17.34 -27.65
CA ASN A 317 16.92 -16.79 -27.93
C ASN A 317 16.08 -16.70 -26.65
N PHE A 318 16.00 -17.76 -25.85
CA PHE A 318 15.22 -17.71 -24.62
C PHE A 318 15.78 -16.70 -23.59
N LYS A 319 17.11 -16.59 -23.46
CA LYS A 319 17.74 -15.55 -22.63
C LYS A 319 17.35 -14.14 -23.09
N LEU A 320 17.30 -13.90 -24.39
CA LEU A 320 16.85 -12.63 -24.95
C LEU A 320 15.37 -12.37 -24.67
N TRP A 321 14.51 -13.38 -24.83
CA TRP A 321 13.06 -13.26 -24.56
C TRP A 321 12.76 -12.88 -23.11
N LYS A 322 13.38 -13.56 -22.14
CA LYS A 322 13.15 -13.26 -20.73
C LYS A 322 13.74 -11.91 -20.32
N ALA A 323 14.88 -11.53 -20.88
CA ALA A 323 15.45 -10.20 -20.69
C ALA A 323 14.55 -9.11 -21.27
N GLY A 324 13.99 -9.32 -22.47
CA GLY A 324 13.02 -8.43 -23.09
C GLY A 324 11.74 -8.29 -22.26
N ALA A 325 11.17 -9.39 -21.78
CA ALA A 325 9.98 -9.36 -20.91
C ALA A 325 10.24 -8.60 -19.60
N ALA A 326 11.40 -8.85 -18.97
CA ALA A 326 11.84 -8.16 -17.76
C ALA A 326 12.04 -6.65 -18.00
N ALA A 327 12.72 -6.29 -19.10
CA ALA A 327 12.97 -4.89 -19.47
C ALA A 327 11.68 -4.14 -19.79
N LEU A 328 10.75 -4.73 -20.54
CA LEU A 328 9.47 -4.12 -20.87
C LEU A 328 8.63 -3.86 -19.61
N PHE A 329 8.49 -4.85 -18.74
CA PHE A 329 7.66 -4.71 -17.55
C PHE A 329 8.33 -3.85 -16.47
N GLY A 330 9.54 -4.23 -16.04
CA GLY A 330 10.29 -3.53 -14.99
C GLY A 330 10.70 -2.12 -15.42
N GLY A 331 11.22 -1.98 -16.63
CA GLY A 331 11.56 -0.68 -17.21
C GLY A 331 10.33 0.20 -17.42
N GLY A 332 9.18 -0.38 -17.81
CA GLY A 332 7.91 0.33 -17.89
C GLY A 332 7.46 0.91 -16.55
N ILE A 333 7.58 0.16 -15.45
CA ILE A 333 7.25 0.65 -14.09
C ILE A 333 8.20 1.77 -13.66
N ILE A 334 9.51 1.60 -13.88
CA ILE A 334 10.50 2.64 -13.55
C ILE A 334 10.22 3.91 -14.36
N ALA A 335 9.95 3.78 -15.66
CA ALA A 335 9.63 4.89 -16.54
C ALA A 335 8.33 5.60 -16.15
N ASP A 336 7.26 4.87 -15.78
CA ASP A 336 6.01 5.45 -15.26
C ASP A 336 6.27 6.32 -14.03
N LEU A 337 7.04 5.80 -13.07
CA LEU A 337 7.37 6.53 -11.85
C LEU A 337 8.32 7.70 -12.10
N ALA A 338 9.23 7.58 -13.06
CA ALA A 338 10.18 8.62 -13.41
C ALA A 338 9.56 9.78 -14.21
N ARG A 339 8.51 9.52 -15.01
CA ARG A 339 7.80 10.56 -15.79
C ARG A 339 6.88 11.42 -14.95
N LYS A 340 6.51 10.99 -13.74
CA LYS A 340 5.75 11.82 -12.81
C LYS A 340 6.56 13.02 -12.36
N GLU A 341 5.86 14.10 -12.04
CA GLU A 341 6.48 15.37 -11.64
C GLU A 341 7.53 15.17 -10.53
N GLY A 342 8.69 15.81 -10.71
CA GLY A 342 9.86 15.74 -9.83
C GLY A 342 10.64 14.40 -9.86
N GLY A 343 10.33 13.51 -10.79
CA GLY A 343 11.16 12.35 -11.12
C GLY A 343 11.05 11.19 -10.14
N LEU A 344 11.83 10.13 -10.39
CA LEU A 344 11.71 8.87 -9.67
C LEU A 344 11.88 9.03 -8.15
N LEU A 345 12.94 9.72 -7.71
CA LEU A 345 13.29 9.84 -6.29
C LEU A 345 12.15 10.48 -5.49
N LYS A 346 11.60 11.61 -5.95
CA LYS A 346 10.45 12.28 -5.32
C LYS A 346 9.26 11.34 -5.19
N ASN A 347 8.96 10.61 -6.25
CA ASN A 347 7.78 9.76 -6.32
C ASN A 347 7.85 8.52 -5.41
N ILE A 348 9.05 8.12 -4.97
CA ILE A 348 9.27 6.97 -4.07
C ILE A 348 9.69 7.39 -2.66
N GLN A 349 9.65 8.68 -2.30
CA GLN A 349 9.97 9.13 -0.95
C GLN A 349 9.02 8.56 0.09
N PHE A 350 9.54 8.36 1.30
CA PHE A 350 8.73 8.01 2.45
C PHE A 350 7.82 9.19 2.81
N LYS A 351 6.55 8.87 3.08
CA LYS A 351 5.54 9.79 3.65
C LYS A 351 5.00 9.31 5.01
N GLY A 352 5.52 8.18 5.47
CA GLY A 352 5.13 7.42 6.66
C GLY A 352 5.96 6.13 6.74
N MET A 353 5.84 5.37 7.84
CA MET A 353 6.43 4.02 7.93
C MET A 353 5.72 3.01 7.03
N ILE A 354 4.44 3.24 6.75
CA ILE A 354 3.69 2.42 5.82
C ILE A 354 4.12 2.80 4.40
N PRO A 355 4.54 1.82 3.56
CA PRO A 355 4.98 2.11 2.21
C PRO A 355 3.90 2.82 1.39
N THR A 356 4.31 3.79 0.56
CA THR A 356 3.40 4.43 -0.38
C THR A 356 3.10 3.48 -1.56
N ILE A 357 1.99 3.74 -2.27
CA ILE A 357 1.63 2.96 -3.47
C ILE A 357 2.77 2.98 -4.51
N ASN A 358 3.47 4.11 -4.68
CA ASN A 358 4.58 4.19 -5.62
C ASN A 358 5.79 3.35 -5.19
N GLN A 359 6.13 3.35 -3.89
CA GLN A 359 7.17 2.47 -3.34
C GLN A 359 6.81 1.00 -3.57
N PHE A 360 5.57 0.64 -3.29
CA PHE A 360 5.07 -0.72 -3.50
C PHE A 360 5.12 -1.13 -4.98
N LYS A 361 4.67 -0.26 -5.90
CA LYS A 361 4.76 -0.47 -7.36
C LYS A 361 6.19 -0.78 -7.80
N LEU A 362 7.17 0.00 -7.32
CA LEU A 362 8.56 -0.20 -7.71
C LEU A 362 9.11 -1.54 -7.21
N ILE A 363 9.00 -1.84 -5.91
CA ILE A 363 9.56 -3.08 -5.35
C ILE A 363 8.84 -4.30 -5.92
N TYR A 364 7.51 -4.26 -6.05
CA TYR A 364 6.77 -5.37 -6.63
C TYR A 364 7.14 -5.56 -8.11
N GLY A 365 7.25 -4.46 -8.86
CA GLY A 365 7.72 -4.46 -10.24
C GLY A 365 9.10 -5.12 -10.41
N LEU A 366 10.06 -4.76 -9.55
CA LEU A 366 11.41 -5.35 -9.54
C LEU A 366 11.41 -6.82 -9.12
N THR A 367 10.54 -7.20 -8.19
CA THR A 367 10.34 -8.60 -7.79
C THR A 367 9.86 -9.43 -8.99
N ILE A 368 8.87 -8.94 -9.73
CA ILE A 368 8.34 -9.58 -10.94
C ILE A 368 9.39 -9.62 -12.06
N MET A 369 10.10 -8.52 -12.27
CA MET A 369 11.21 -8.44 -13.23
C MET A 369 12.24 -9.55 -12.97
N SER A 370 12.63 -9.77 -11.71
CA SER A 370 13.52 -10.88 -11.34
C SER A 370 12.91 -12.24 -11.68
N ARG A 371 11.62 -12.47 -11.39
CA ARG A 371 10.93 -13.72 -11.73
C ARG A 371 11.01 -14.04 -13.22
N PHE A 372 10.86 -13.03 -14.08
CA PHE A 372 11.02 -13.21 -15.53
C PHE A 372 12.46 -13.58 -15.87
N MET A 373 13.44 -12.84 -15.34
CA MET A 373 14.87 -13.08 -15.60
C MET A 373 15.35 -14.48 -15.23
N VAL A 374 14.76 -15.10 -14.20
CA VAL A 374 15.17 -16.43 -13.73
C VAL A 374 14.24 -17.56 -14.14
N ALA A 375 13.22 -17.29 -14.94
CA ALA A 375 12.40 -18.34 -15.55
C ALA A 375 13.29 -19.39 -16.25
N ARG A 376 12.96 -20.67 -16.04
CA ARG A 376 13.75 -21.81 -16.50
C ARG A 376 13.45 -22.17 -17.94
N ASP A 377 12.23 -21.91 -18.41
CA ASP A 377 11.83 -22.14 -19.80
C ASP A 377 10.68 -21.22 -20.24
N LYS A 378 10.28 -21.35 -21.52
CA LYS A 378 9.22 -20.53 -22.14
C LYS A 378 7.85 -20.66 -21.48
N ASP A 379 7.49 -21.85 -21.00
CA ASP A 379 6.20 -22.09 -20.34
C ASP A 379 6.19 -21.45 -18.94
N GLU A 380 7.27 -21.59 -18.17
CA GLU A 380 7.40 -20.90 -16.89
C GLU A 380 7.43 -19.37 -17.05
N LEU A 381 8.11 -18.86 -18.08
CA LEU A 381 8.11 -17.43 -18.40
C LEU A 381 6.70 -16.95 -18.74
N ARG A 382 5.96 -17.67 -19.60
CA ARG A 382 4.57 -17.34 -19.95
C ARG A 382 3.69 -17.31 -18.70
N GLU A 383 3.77 -18.33 -17.87
CA GLU A 383 2.97 -18.39 -16.64
C GLU A 383 3.28 -17.25 -15.70
N SER A 384 4.58 -16.94 -15.52
CA SER A 384 5.02 -15.81 -14.71
C SER A 384 4.47 -14.51 -15.28
N VAL A 385 4.60 -14.27 -16.59
CA VAL A 385 4.07 -13.07 -17.25
C VAL A 385 2.56 -12.94 -17.05
N VAL A 386 1.78 -13.96 -17.42
CA VAL A 386 0.31 -13.90 -17.32
C VAL A 386 -0.13 -13.71 -15.87
N LYS A 387 0.41 -14.49 -14.95
CA LYS A 387 0.01 -14.47 -13.55
C LYS A 387 0.48 -13.21 -12.82
N ASP A 388 1.74 -12.82 -12.99
CA ASP A 388 2.34 -11.69 -12.27
C ASP A 388 1.86 -10.34 -12.82
N VAL A 389 1.69 -10.20 -14.14
CA VAL A 389 1.11 -8.98 -14.73
C VAL A 389 -0.36 -8.82 -14.33
N LEU A 390 -1.18 -9.88 -14.44
CA LEU A 390 -2.57 -9.82 -14.00
C LEU A 390 -2.70 -9.64 -12.49
N GLY A 391 -1.77 -10.22 -11.70
CA GLY A 391 -1.70 -10.00 -10.27
C GLY A 391 -1.40 -8.54 -9.92
N PHE A 392 -0.41 -7.95 -10.58
CA PHE A 392 -0.04 -6.54 -10.44
C PHE A 392 -1.19 -5.61 -10.85
N LEU A 393 -1.86 -5.90 -11.98
CA LEU A 393 -3.03 -5.14 -12.43
C LEU A 393 -4.24 -5.30 -11.51
N ASN A 394 -4.47 -6.48 -10.96
CA ASN A 394 -5.57 -6.67 -10.02
C ASN A 394 -5.41 -5.84 -8.76
N TRP A 395 -4.20 -5.83 -8.22
CA TRP A 395 -3.87 -5.04 -7.04
C TRP A 395 -4.13 -3.55 -7.28
N LEU A 396 -3.78 -3.03 -8.46
CA LEU A 396 -3.96 -1.63 -8.79
C LEU A 396 -5.39 -1.26 -9.21
N VAL A 397 -6.14 -2.20 -9.78
CA VAL A 397 -7.27 -1.87 -10.65
C VAL A 397 -8.47 -2.81 -10.43
N LEU A 398 -8.33 -4.11 -10.69
CA LEU A 398 -9.49 -4.99 -10.88
C LEU A 398 -10.29 -5.28 -9.60
N GLY A 399 -9.62 -5.60 -8.48
CA GLY A 399 -10.32 -5.86 -7.22
C GLY A 399 -11.08 -4.62 -6.71
N ASN A 400 -10.47 -3.44 -6.89
CA ASN A 400 -11.11 -2.17 -6.55
C ASN A 400 -12.29 -1.84 -7.49
N PHE A 401 -12.26 -2.25 -8.76
CA PHE A 401 -13.41 -2.11 -9.66
C PHE A 401 -14.58 -2.98 -9.24
N VAL A 402 -14.35 -4.23 -8.86
CA VAL A 402 -15.42 -5.08 -8.34
C VAL A 402 -16.01 -4.50 -7.07
N ALA A 403 -15.17 -4.10 -6.12
CA ALA A 403 -15.62 -3.45 -4.89
C ALA A 403 -16.42 -2.18 -5.20
N LYS A 404 -15.93 -1.31 -6.10
CA LYS A 404 -16.63 -0.11 -6.53
C LYS A 404 -17.97 -0.41 -7.21
N GLY A 405 -18.03 -1.39 -8.10
CA GLY A 405 -19.25 -1.80 -8.78
C GLY A 405 -20.31 -2.31 -7.80
N VAL A 406 -19.91 -3.18 -6.86
CA VAL A 406 -20.80 -3.69 -5.81
C VAL A 406 -21.26 -2.57 -4.91
N ALA A 407 -20.37 -1.71 -4.43
CA ALA A 407 -20.74 -0.55 -3.61
C ALA A 407 -21.78 0.33 -4.32
N LEU A 408 -21.56 0.64 -5.60
CA LEU A 408 -22.46 1.48 -6.40
C LEU A 408 -23.82 0.83 -6.66
N SER A 409 -23.87 -0.48 -6.87
CA SER A 409 -25.16 -1.20 -7.00
C SER A 409 -26.01 -1.14 -5.72
N MET A 410 -25.36 -0.95 -4.57
CA MET A 410 -26.00 -0.86 -3.26
C MET A 410 -26.19 0.58 -2.77
N ASP A 411 -25.56 1.56 -3.42
CA ASP A 411 -25.56 2.98 -3.03
C ASP A 411 -26.78 3.74 -3.56
N LYS A 412 -27.95 3.44 -2.99
CA LYS A 412 -29.22 4.07 -3.38
C LYS A 412 -29.23 5.60 -3.27
N ASN A 413 -28.36 6.20 -2.44
CA ASN A 413 -28.39 7.62 -2.10
C ASN A 413 -27.11 8.37 -2.52
N LYS A 414 -26.24 7.75 -3.34
CA LYS A 414 -24.92 8.30 -3.74
C LYS A 414 -24.03 8.72 -2.54
N MET A 415 -24.25 8.13 -1.36
CA MET A 415 -23.51 8.50 -0.14
C MET A 415 -22.14 7.84 -0.06
N LEU A 416 -21.89 6.77 -0.81
CA LEU A 416 -20.62 6.06 -0.82
C LEU A 416 -19.60 6.69 -1.76
N LEU A 417 -19.98 7.67 -2.58
CA LEU A 417 -19.10 8.34 -3.54
C LEU A 417 -18.50 9.63 -2.97
N LYS A 418 -17.19 9.83 -3.15
CA LYS A 418 -16.55 11.13 -2.92
C LYS A 418 -16.97 12.16 -3.96
N ASN A 419 -17.10 11.73 -5.20
CA ASN A 419 -17.46 12.56 -6.35
C ASN A 419 -18.71 11.97 -7.02
N PRO A 420 -19.93 12.28 -6.52
CA PRO A 420 -21.17 11.70 -7.02
C PRO A 420 -21.51 12.11 -8.46
N ASP A 421 -20.95 13.24 -8.92
CA ASP A 421 -21.18 13.81 -10.25
C ASP A 421 -20.21 13.29 -11.32
N GLU A 422 -19.17 12.54 -10.91
CA GLU A 422 -18.22 11.94 -11.84
C GLU A 422 -18.92 10.85 -12.67
N THR A 423 -18.90 10.99 -14.00
CA THR A 423 -19.56 10.06 -14.91
C THR A 423 -18.69 8.85 -15.21
N SER A 424 -17.36 9.01 -15.20
CA SER A 424 -16.42 7.93 -15.48
C SER A 424 -16.30 6.99 -14.28
N PHE A 425 -16.71 5.73 -14.46
CA PHE A 425 -16.57 4.67 -13.45
C PHE A 425 -15.13 4.54 -12.93
N PHE A 426 -14.14 4.75 -13.80
CA PHE A 426 -12.73 4.67 -13.48
C PHE A 426 -12.29 5.79 -12.52
N LYS A 427 -12.85 6.99 -12.68
CA LYS A 427 -12.52 8.18 -11.87
C LYS A 427 -13.34 8.29 -10.58
N LYS A 428 -14.48 7.59 -10.48
CA LYS A 428 -15.27 7.51 -9.24
C LYS A 428 -14.40 6.99 -8.08
N LYS A 429 -14.46 7.65 -6.92
CA LYS A 429 -13.78 7.22 -5.69
C LYS A 429 -14.82 6.91 -4.62
N LEU A 430 -14.64 5.79 -3.93
CA LEU A 430 -15.45 5.46 -2.76
C LEU A 430 -14.98 6.27 -1.55
N LYS A 431 -15.92 6.59 -0.67
CA LYS A 431 -15.63 7.09 0.67
C LYS A 431 -15.15 5.97 1.58
N THR A 432 -14.30 6.33 2.55
CA THR A 432 -13.91 5.44 3.63
C THR A 432 -15.10 5.20 4.57
N ARG A 433 -14.99 4.18 5.42
CA ARG A 433 -15.99 3.93 6.47
C ARG A 433 -16.07 5.06 7.47
N ASP A 434 -14.93 5.67 7.78
CA ASP A 434 -14.84 6.80 8.70
C ASP A 434 -15.51 8.03 8.08
N GLU A 435 -15.27 8.34 6.81
CA GLU A 435 -15.96 9.42 6.08
C GLU A 435 -17.48 9.23 6.07
N VAL A 436 -17.96 8.02 5.73
CA VAL A 436 -19.41 7.72 5.73
C VAL A 436 -20.00 7.83 7.13
N LEU A 437 -19.32 7.32 8.15
CA LEU A 437 -19.80 7.34 9.54
C LEU A 437 -19.84 8.77 10.09
N ILE A 438 -18.73 9.52 9.97
CA ILE A 438 -18.63 10.90 10.47
C ILE A 438 -19.64 11.79 9.76
N GLU A 439 -19.77 11.71 8.44
CA GLU A 439 -20.76 12.49 7.71
C GLU A 439 -22.19 12.13 8.11
N GLY A 440 -22.48 10.84 8.31
CA GLY A 440 -23.77 10.36 8.77
C GLY A 440 -24.14 10.85 10.17
N LEU A 441 -23.18 10.81 11.10
CA LEU A 441 -23.37 11.34 12.46
C LEU A 441 -23.54 12.86 12.45
N LYS A 442 -22.76 13.58 11.65
CA LYS A 442 -22.89 15.03 11.48
C LYS A 442 -24.28 15.44 11.00
N ARG A 443 -24.85 14.70 10.04
CA ARG A 443 -26.25 14.92 9.57
C ARG A 443 -27.28 14.70 10.69
N ALA A 444 -26.97 13.84 11.66
CA ALA A 444 -27.76 13.63 12.87
C ALA A 444 -27.42 14.62 14.00
N LYS A 445 -26.59 15.64 13.75
CA LYS A 445 -26.08 16.61 14.73
C LYS A 445 -25.29 15.98 15.89
N ILE A 446 -24.62 14.86 15.61
CA ILE A 446 -23.73 14.17 16.55
C ILE A 446 -22.29 14.41 16.07
N SER A 447 -21.46 15.01 16.91
CA SER A 447 -20.05 15.25 16.57
C SER A 447 -19.22 13.97 16.72
N SER A 448 -18.17 13.88 15.90
CA SER A 448 -17.12 12.85 15.98
C SER A 448 -16.11 13.09 17.13
N VAL A 449 -16.30 14.19 17.86
CA VAL A 449 -15.56 14.59 19.04
C VAL A 449 -16.55 14.72 20.22
N SER A 450 -16.18 14.15 21.36
CA SER A 450 -16.97 14.27 22.59
C SER A 450 -16.98 15.71 23.12
N LYS A 451 -17.97 16.02 23.97
CA LYS A 451 -18.08 17.34 24.61
C LYS A 451 -16.84 17.72 25.44
N ASP A 452 -16.11 16.74 25.96
CA ASP A 452 -14.87 16.94 26.72
C ASP A 452 -13.62 17.09 25.81
N GLY A 453 -13.82 17.25 24.50
CA GLY A 453 -12.74 17.39 23.53
C GLY A 453 -11.92 16.11 23.29
N LYS A 454 -12.44 14.93 23.69
CA LYS A 454 -11.83 13.63 23.37
C LYS A 454 -12.37 13.10 22.04
N ALA A 455 -11.49 12.60 21.19
CA ALA A 455 -11.87 12.04 19.91
C ALA A 455 -12.58 10.69 20.09
N LEU A 456 -13.72 10.50 19.41
CA LEU A 456 -14.42 9.23 19.46
C LEU A 456 -13.74 8.20 18.57
N LYS A 457 -13.59 6.98 19.08
CA LYS A 457 -13.17 5.81 18.29
C LYS A 457 -14.27 5.39 17.35
N PHE A 458 -13.89 4.73 16.26
CA PHE A 458 -14.84 4.15 15.30
C PHE A 458 -15.92 3.30 15.98
N SER A 459 -15.52 2.41 16.90
CA SER A 459 -16.46 1.59 17.67
C SER A 459 -17.38 2.38 18.60
N GLU A 460 -16.95 3.55 19.09
CA GLU A 460 -17.78 4.44 19.90
C GLU A 460 -18.77 5.19 19.01
N MET A 461 -18.31 5.70 17.86
CA MET A 461 -19.15 6.33 16.84
C MET A 461 -20.23 5.39 16.28
N LEU A 462 -19.92 4.10 16.09
CA LEU A 462 -20.91 3.09 15.67
C LEU A 462 -22.09 2.96 16.67
N LYS A 463 -21.81 3.09 17.97
CA LYS A 463 -22.84 3.03 19.03
C LYS A 463 -23.72 4.27 19.06
N LEU A 464 -23.25 5.39 18.49
CA LEU A 464 -24.00 6.64 18.40
C LEU A 464 -24.89 6.74 17.16
N ILE A 465 -24.89 5.74 16.28
CA ILE A 465 -25.77 5.73 15.10
C ILE A 465 -27.24 5.72 15.58
N PRO A 466 -28.08 6.70 15.16
CA PRO A 466 -29.47 6.77 15.58
C PRO A 466 -30.29 5.51 15.25
N ALA A 467 -31.41 5.31 15.95
CA ALA A 467 -32.31 4.17 15.69
C ALA A 467 -33.26 4.38 14.48
N GLY A 468 -33.56 5.64 14.14
CA GLY A 468 -34.51 5.99 13.08
C GLY A 468 -34.00 5.71 11.65
N GLU A 469 -34.80 6.10 10.65
CA GLU A 469 -34.53 5.84 9.22
C GLU A 469 -33.17 6.34 8.74
N ALA A 470 -32.75 7.54 9.16
CA ALA A 470 -31.43 8.07 8.85
C ALA A 470 -30.30 7.17 9.39
N GLY A 471 -30.49 6.61 10.58
CA GLY A 471 -29.57 5.65 11.18
C GLY A 471 -29.57 4.31 10.43
N LYS A 472 -30.75 3.76 10.09
CA LYS A 472 -30.87 2.55 9.25
C LYS A 472 -30.15 2.70 7.91
N ALA A 473 -30.33 3.83 7.23
CA ALA A 473 -29.64 4.15 5.98
C ALA A 473 -28.11 4.19 6.16
N LEU A 474 -27.63 4.80 7.25
CA LEU A 474 -26.20 4.81 7.57
C LEU A 474 -25.64 3.40 7.81
N ARG A 475 -26.34 2.54 8.56
CA ARG A 475 -25.92 1.13 8.76
C ARG A 475 -25.83 0.38 7.44
N ARG A 476 -26.82 0.59 6.56
CA ARG A 476 -26.86 -0.01 5.22
C ARG A 476 -25.67 0.42 4.37
N ASN A 477 -25.30 1.70 4.39
CA ASN A 477 -24.15 2.22 3.67
C ASN A 477 -22.83 1.63 4.18
N LEU A 478 -22.63 1.54 5.49
CA LEU A 478 -21.46 0.89 6.07
C LEU A 478 -21.39 -0.61 5.71
N ARG A 479 -22.55 -1.28 5.69
CA ARG A 479 -22.66 -2.69 5.24
C ARG A 479 -22.34 -2.86 3.77
N ALA A 480 -22.79 -1.94 2.92
CA ALA A 480 -22.46 -1.93 1.51
C ALA A 480 -20.94 -1.84 1.28
N LEU A 481 -20.22 -0.99 2.03
CA LEU A 481 -18.76 -0.94 1.97
C LEU A 481 -18.09 -2.26 2.42
N ASN A 482 -18.61 -2.91 3.47
CA ASN A 482 -18.12 -4.21 3.92
C ASN A 482 -18.32 -5.31 2.87
N ILE A 483 -19.52 -5.40 2.29
CA ILE A 483 -19.84 -6.37 1.25
C ILE A 483 -19.03 -6.11 -0.02
N ALA A 484 -18.91 -4.84 -0.43
CA ALA A 484 -18.10 -4.43 -1.57
C ALA A 484 -16.64 -4.87 -1.44
N GLN A 485 -16.00 -4.58 -0.30
CA GLN A 485 -14.62 -4.98 -0.06
C GLN A 485 -14.48 -6.51 -0.03
N ALA A 486 -15.38 -7.22 0.64
CA ALA A 486 -15.40 -8.68 0.65
C ALA A 486 -15.59 -9.27 -0.76
N ALA A 487 -16.45 -8.68 -1.59
CA ALA A 487 -16.65 -9.10 -2.97
C ALA A 487 -15.40 -8.88 -3.84
N GLY A 488 -14.70 -7.76 -3.67
CA GLY A 488 -13.40 -7.54 -4.33
C GLY A 488 -12.35 -8.58 -3.93
N TYR A 489 -12.33 -8.98 -2.65
CA TYR A 489 -11.44 -10.03 -2.14
C TYR A 489 -11.82 -11.43 -2.65
N ALA A 490 -13.11 -11.73 -2.69
CA ALA A 490 -13.63 -12.99 -3.23
C ALA A 490 -13.34 -13.11 -4.73
N TYR A 491 -13.53 -12.04 -5.50
CA TYR A 491 -13.15 -11.97 -6.92
C TYR A 491 -11.65 -12.25 -7.10
N SER A 492 -10.80 -11.58 -6.31
CA SER A 492 -9.36 -11.80 -6.36
C SER A 492 -9.01 -13.26 -6.06
N GLY A 493 -9.67 -13.84 -5.05
CA GLY A 493 -9.64 -15.26 -4.67
C GLY A 493 -9.92 -16.20 -5.84
N LEU A 494 -11.12 -16.06 -6.41
CA LEU A 494 -11.64 -16.97 -7.41
C LEU A 494 -10.93 -16.82 -8.75
N VAL A 495 -10.79 -15.59 -9.25
CA VAL A 495 -10.25 -15.37 -10.60
C VAL A 495 -8.74 -15.53 -10.61
N LEU A 496 -8.03 -14.92 -9.66
CA LEU A 496 -6.56 -14.81 -9.72
C LEU A 496 -5.85 -15.80 -8.81
N GLY A 497 -6.52 -16.16 -7.71
CA GLY A 497 -6.08 -17.20 -6.81
C GLY A 497 -6.31 -18.60 -7.37
N VAL A 498 -7.41 -18.82 -8.11
CA VAL A 498 -7.78 -20.15 -8.61
C VAL A 498 -7.85 -20.23 -10.13
N GLY A 499 -8.57 -19.31 -10.79
CA GLY A 499 -8.84 -19.34 -12.23
C GLY A 499 -7.57 -19.26 -13.09
N ILE A 500 -6.78 -18.19 -12.93
CA ILE A 500 -5.53 -17.99 -13.69
C ILE A 500 -4.53 -19.13 -13.49
N PRO A 501 -4.26 -19.62 -12.26
CA PRO A 501 -3.40 -20.79 -12.06
C PRO A 501 -3.90 -22.04 -12.79
N LYS A 502 -5.20 -22.35 -12.72
CA LYS A 502 -5.78 -23.50 -13.44
C LYS A 502 -5.65 -23.35 -14.96
N LEU A 503 -5.88 -22.14 -15.49
CA LEU A 503 -5.69 -21.86 -16.92
C LEU A 503 -4.22 -22.04 -17.33
N ASN A 504 -3.29 -21.55 -16.51
CA ASN A 504 -1.85 -21.73 -16.73
C ASN A 504 -1.43 -23.20 -16.74
N ILE A 505 -1.93 -23.98 -15.78
CA ILE A 505 -1.72 -25.44 -15.71
C ILE A 505 -2.23 -26.10 -16.99
N TYR A 506 -3.46 -25.79 -17.41
CA TYR A 506 -4.04 -26.34 -18.63
C TYR A 506 -3.19 -26.02 -19.87
N MET A 507 -2.76 -24.77 -20.04
CA MET A 507 -1.91 -24.38 -21.16
C MET A 507 -0.55 -25.08 -21.14
N THR A 508 0.05 -25.27 -19.97
CA THR A 508 1.32 -26.00 -19.82
C THR A 508 1.16 -27.49 -20.13
N ASN A 509 0.10 -28.13 -19.64
CA ASN A 509 -0.18 -29.53 -19.97
C ASN A 509 -0.34 -29.73 -21.48
N LYS A 510 -1.06 -28.82 -22.16
CA LYS A 510 -1.19 -28.85 -23.63
C LYS A 510 0.14 -28.61 -24.36
N SER A 511 1.02 -27.77 -23.82
CA SER A 511 2.39 -27.58 -24.35
C SER A 511 3.23 -28.85 -24.18
N GLU A 512 3.10 -29.50 -23.02
CA GLU A 512 3.79 -30.75 -22.69
C GLU A 512 3.33 -31.91 -23.55
N GLU A 513 2.03 -32.07 -23.80
CA GLU A 513 1.50 -33.07 -24.73
C GLU A 513 2.17 -32.95 -26.11
N LYS A 514 2.25 -31.72 -26.65
CA LYS A 514 2.93 -31.44 -27.92
C LYS A 514 4.44 -31.69 -27.87
N ARG A 515 5.09 -31.48 -26.71
CA ARG A 515 6.52 -31.77 -26.55
C ARG A 515 6.76 -33.27 -26.51
N LYS A 516 5.99 -34.00 -25.71
CA LYS A 516 6.07 -35.46 -25.59
C LYS A 516 5.79 -36.15 -26.93
N ALA A 517 4.80 -35.68 -27.68
CA ALA A 517 4.52 -36.15 -29.04
C ALA A 517 5.74 -35.96 -29.97
N ARG A 518 6.32 -34.75 -30.01
CA ARG A 518 7.52 -34.48 -30.82
C ARG A 518 8.74 -35.31 -30.40
N LEU A 519 8.91 -35.57 -29.11
CA LEU A 519 9.98 -36.43 -28.60
C LEU A 519 9.74 -37.90 -28.98
N ALA A 520 8.49 -38.37 -28.96
CA ALA A 520 8.12 -39.71 -29.39
C ALA A 520 8.32 -39.88 -30.91
N GLU A 521 7.92 -38.89 -31.72
CA GLU A 521 8.17 -38.84 -33.16
C GLU A 521 9.67 -38.88 -33.49
N LYS A 522 10.48 -38.06 -32.80
CA LYS A 522 11.94 -38.10 -32.96
C LYS A 522 12.54 -39.45 -32.60
N LYS A 523 12.15 -40.04 -31.45
CA LYS A 523 12.60 -41.38 -31.08
C LYS A 523 12.19 -42.43 -32.11
N ALA A 524 10.99 -42.34 -32.67
CA ALA A 524 10.54 -43.26 -33.72
C ALA A 524 11.36 -43.11 -35.01
N LEU A 525 11.70 -41.87 -35.40
CA LEU A 525 12.58 -41.59 -36.54
C LEU A 525 14.02 -42.06 -36.30
N ASP A 526 14.56 -41.87 -35.09
CA ASP A 526 15.90 -42.31 -34.71
C ASP A 526 16.00 -43.85 -34.75
N ILE A 527 14.98 -44.55 -34.23
CA ILE A 527 14.88 -46.03 -34.31
C ILE A 527 14.78 -46.51 -35.76
N GLN A 528 13.99 -45.84 -36.61
CA GLN A 528 13.91 -46.17 -38.04
C GLN A 528 15.24 -45.94 -38.75
N THR A 529 15.97 -44.89 -38.39
CA THR A 529 17.28 -44.55 -38.97
C THR A 529 18.37 -45.54 -38.54
N GLU A 530 18.35 -46.01 -37.28
CA GLU A 530 19.24 -47.09 -36.80
C GLU A 530 18.95 -48.44 -37.46
N GLN A 531 17.67 -48.77 -37.70
CA GLN A 531 17.28 -50.00 -38.39
C GLN A 531 17.62 -50.01 -39.89
N LEU A 532 17.85 -48.84 -40.49
CA LEU A 532 18.26 -48.67 -41.90
C LEU A 532 19.78 -48.59 -42.11
N GLN A 533 20.60 -48.59 -41.05
CA GLN A 533 22.05 -48.73 -41.19
C GLN A 533 22.39 -50.19 -41.57
N PRO A 534 23.09 -50.46 -42.70
CA PRO A 534 23.41 -51.82 -43.08
C PRO A 534 24.32 -52.47 -42.03
N LYS A 535 23.92 -53.65 -41.54
CA LYS A 535 24.83 -54.54 -40.81
C LYS A 535 26.09 -54.71 -41.65
N ASN A 536 27.25 -54.31 -41.13
CA ASN A 536 28.54 -54.60 -41.73
C ASN A 536 28.59 -56.10 -42.03
N ILE A 537 28.56 -56.45 -43.31
CA ILE A 537 28.80 -57.81 -43.79
C ILE A 537 30.29 -58.05 -43.51
N GLU A 538 30.59 -58.91 -42.55
CA GLU A 538 31.95 -59.42 -42.33
C GLU A 538 32.47 -60.00 -43.64
N ARG A 539 33.54 -59.41 -44.18
CA ARG A 539 34.27 -60.01 -45.31
C ARG A 539 34.99 -61.26 -44.79
N PRO A 540 34.86 -62.42 -45.43
CA PRO A 540 35.64 -63.58 -45.05
C PRO A 540 37.11 -63.31 -45.33
N THR A 541 37.94 -63.53 -44.32
CA THR A 541 39.40 -63.52 -44.43
C THR A 541 39.84 -64.69 -45.30
N MET A 542 40.44 -64.42 -46.46
CA MET A 542 41.16 -65.45 -47.21
C MET A 542 42.40 -65.86 -46.44
N SER A 543 42.41 -67.12 -46.03
CA SER A 543 43.55 -67.84 -45.46
C SER A 543 44.67 -68.02 -46.50
N SER A 544 45.89 -67.81 -46.01
CA SER A 544 47.19 -68.19 -46.55
C SER A 544 47.22 -69.35 -47.57
N PHE A 545 47.74 -69.08 -48.76
CA PHE A 545 48.46 -70.09 -49.56
C PHE A 545 49.94 -70.04 -49.17
N GLY A 546 50.45 -71.16 -48.66
CA GLY A 546 51.86 -71.35 -48.37
C GLY A 546 52.67 -71.70 -49.62
N ALA A 547 53.97 -71.45 -49.55
CA ALA A 547 54.97 -72.10 -50.38
C ALA A 547 56.12 -72.59 -49.47
N ARG A 548 56.50 -73.85 -49.72
CA ARG A 548 57.77 -74.44 -49.30
C ARG A 548 58.93 -73.80 -50.05
#